data_AF-A0A0K8SC91-F1
#
_entry.id   AF-A0A0K8SC91-F1
#
_cell.length_a   1.000
_cell.length_b   1.000
_cell.length_c   1.000
_cell.angle_alpha   90.00
_cell.angle_beta   90.00
_cell.angle_gamma   90.00
#
_symmetry.space_group_name_H-M   'P 1'
#
loop_
_entity.id
_entity.type
_entity.pdbx_description
1 polymer ?
#
loop_
_entity_poly.entity_id
_entity_poly.type
_entity_poly.pdbx_seq_one_letter_code
_entity_poly.pdbx_strand_id
1 'polypeptide(L)'
;EHTLNDFKPMVKKYDNLVKEIPCELAFEVAMGMFTRKRHDIIDYLTKSAQNLKEMLTKRLISDYSEDCKRLGEEYESIAFKLLTEPINTAELMNLVKYKEEVESTILQEMEKGLQRVMSYILFLSDYVPLTPPEMKQNTNTFIWFTKMPDVLLQNQKLIERKTVDFQEYLKERIKGFVSDLVKWMRQVEKFETYGNVEDLDRYQGLASALDEKLIEAITTIDQFNEEERSFKWEESFYPLRKQIADKLAPFKKLYDNATEFLNRHRQWSTSRIGTHDPEVIESETATYYRNIYKIEKQFTDLPEPRKLAQAVREKIEVFKEHLPIVMTLGNPGLKDRHWEMISEIVGFPMSGDELTLEKVFEYGIEEFNARFETISDAATKENNLEKALNKMVKEWEPMQFTV
;
A
#
# COMPACT_ATOMS: atom_id res chain seq x y z
N GLU A 1 10.86 -15.46 43.81
CA GLU A 1 9.47 -15.44 44.32
C GLU A 1 9.17 -16.76 44.98
N HIS A 2 8.42 -16.77 46.08
CA HIS A 2 8.03 -18.01 46.77
C HIS A 2 6.75 -18.58 46.12
N THR A 3 6.73 -19.88 45.90
CA THR A 3 5.60 -20.60 45.30
C THR A 3 4.53 -20.94 46.35
N LEU A 4 3.31 -21.31 45.91
CA LEU A 4 2.28 -21.86 46.81
C LEU A 4 2.84 -22.97 47.72
N ASN A 5 3.73 -23.82 47.20
CA ASN A 5 4.30 -24.92 47.95
C ASN A 5 5.26 -24.48 49.04
N ASP A 6 5.87 -23.30 48.92
CA ASP A 6 6.73 -22.70 49.96
C ASP A 6 5.90 -22.07 51.08
N PHE A 7 4.72 -21.52 50.75
CA PHE A 7 3.82 -20.90 51.71
C PHE A 7 2.96 -21.91 52.49
N LYS A 8 2.59 -23.04 51.89
CA LYS A 8 1.84 -24.13 52.54
C LYS A 8 2.39 -24.54 53.93
N PRO A 9 3.68 -24.87 54.10
CA PRO A 9 4.22 -25.25 55.40
C PRO A 9 4.23 -24.08 56.39
N MET A 10 4.39 -22.84 55.93
CA MET A 10 4.39 -21.66 56.80
C MET A 10 2.99 -21.38 57.35
N VAL A 11 1.95 -21.43 56.51
CA VAL A 11 0.55 -21.27 56.93
C VAL A 11 0.17 -22.36 57.93
N LYS A 12 0.54 -23.62 57.67
CA LYS A 12 0.35 -24.74 58.61
C LYS A 12 1.01 -24.49 59.96
N LYS A 13 2.27 -24.04 59.95
CA LYS A 13 3.03 -23.75 61.17
C LYS A 13 2.33 -22.69 62.02
N TYR A 14 1.94 -21.56 61.44
CA TYR A 14 1.29 -20.50 62.20
C TYR A 14 -0.13 -20.85 62.64
N ASP A 15 -0.88 -21.63 61.84
CA ASP A 15 -2.18 -22.16 62.25
C ASP A 15 -2.09 -23.11 63.46
N ASN A 16 -1.08 -23.99 63.48
CA ASN A 16 -0.81 -24.85 64.63
C ASN A 16 -0.40 -24.04 65.86
N LEU A 17 0.49 -23.05 65.72
CA LEU A 17 0.91 -22.19 66.83
C LEU A 17 -0.27 -21.42 67.45
N VAL A 18 -1.22 -20.95 66.65
CA VAL A 18 -2.45 -20.30 67.16
C VAL A 18 -3.29 -21.26 68.03
N LYS A 19 -3.29 -22.55 67.70
CA LYS A 19 -4.03 -23.59 68.45
C LYS A 19 -3.25 -24.08 69.68
N GLU A 20 -1.93 -24.24 69.58
CA GLU A 20 -1.07 -24.82 70.62
C GLU A 20 -0.75 -23.83 71.75
N ILE A 21 -0.44 -22.57 71.45
CA ILE A 21 0.01 -21.57 72.44
C ILE A 21 -0.96 -21.41 73.63
N PRO A 22 -2.29 -21.29 73.44
CA PRO A 22 -3.24 -21.19 74.55
C PRO A 22 -3.46 -22.50 75.31
N CYS A 23 -3.18 -23.66 74.69
CA CYS A 23 -3.47 -24.98 75.25
C CYS A 23 -2.27 -25.58 76.01
N GLU A 24 -1.04 -25.31 75.56
CA GLU A 24 0.17 -25.92 76.13
C GLU A 24 0.81 -25.07 77.25
N LEU A 25 0.53 -23.76 77.29
CA LEU A 25 1.13 -22.85 78.28
C LEU A 25 0.19 -22.62 79.47
N ALA A 26 0.68 -22.91 80.69
CA ALA A 26 -0.06 -22.59 81.91
C ALA A 26 -0.25 -21.07 82.09
N PHE A 27 -1.48 -20.59 82.21
CA PHE A 27 -1.79 -19.17 82.36
C PHE A 27 -1.24 -18.54 83.65
N GLU A 28 -1.08 -19.35 84.69
CA GLU A 28 -0.48 -18.94 85.96
C GLU A 28 0.62 -19.92 86.36
N VAL A 29 1.77 -19.40 86.79
CA VAL A 29 2.89 -20.20 87.26
C VAL A 29 3.28 -19.71 88.65
N ALA A 30 3.21 -20.60 89.64
CA ALA A 30 3.69 -20.34 90.98
C ALA A 30 5.22 -20.45 91.02
N MET A 31 5.90 -19.37 91.40
CA MET A 31 7.34 -19.29 91.60
C MET A 31 7.63 -19.02 93.08
N GLY A 32 7.45 -20.05 93.91
CA GLY A 32 7.66 -19.96 95.35
C GLY A 32 6.69 -18.99 96.02
N MET A 33 7.16 -17.80 96.38
CA MET A 33 6.35 -16.76 97.07
C MET A 33 5.54 -15.86 96.12
N PHE A 34 5.69 -16.00 94.80
CA PHE A 34 5.00 -15.17 93.81
C PHE A 34 4.24 -16.02 92.79
N THR A 35 3.10 -15.52 92.30
CA THR A 35 2.40 -16.11 91.15
C THR A 35 2.56 -15.18 89.95
N ARG A 36 3.12 -15.69 88.86
CA ARG A 36 3.22 -14.96 87.60
C ARG A 36 2.02 -15.27 86.73
N LYS A 37 1.20 -14.25 86.45
CA LYS A 37 0.14 -14.30 85.46
C LYS A 37 0.74 -14.08 84.07
N ARG A 38 0.42 -14.95 83.12
CA ARG A 38 0.96 -14.93 81.74
C ARG A 38 -0.11 -14.65 80.67
N HIS A 39 -1.35 -14.39 81.06
CA HIS A 39 -2.48 -14.11 80.17
C HIS A 39 -2.11 -13.13 79.04
N ASP A 40 -1.62 -11.93 79.38
CA ASP A 40 -1.28 -10.90 78.39
C ASP A 40 -0.20 -11.34 77.39
N ILE A 41 0.76 -12.16 77.83
CA ILE A 41 1.86 -12.66 76.99
C ILE A 41 1.34 -13.77 76.06
N ILE A 42 0.53 -14.71 76.59
CA ILE A 42 -0.08 -15.78 75.80
C ILE A 42 -1.03 -15.18 74.75
N ASP A 43 -1.83 -14.19 75.13
CA ASP A 43 -2.70 -13.45 74.22
C ASP A 43 -1.90 -12.70 73.16
N TYR A 44 -0.80 -12.04 73.53
CA TYR A 44 0.06 -11.33 72.59
C TYR A 44 0.72 -12.29 71.58
N LEU A 45 1.25 -13.43 72.04
CA LEU A 45 1.86 -14.44 71.17
C LEU A 45 0.84 -15.09 70.23
N THR A 46 -0.36 -15.39 70.74
CA THR A 46 -1.47 -15.95 69.94
C THR A 46 -1.92 -14.95 68.88
N LYS A 47 -2.12 -13.68 69.25
CA LYS A 47 -2.46 -12.60 68.30
C LYS A 47 -1.36 -12.38 67.26
N SER A 48 -0.09 -12.51 67.65
CA SER A 48 1.05 -12.37 66.74
C SER A 48 1.09 -13.52 65.71
N ALA A 49 0.89 -14.77 66.16
CA ALA A 49 0.80 -15.93 65.28
C ALA A 49 -0.41 -15.84 64.34
N GLN A 50 -1.56 -15.38 64.85
CA GLN A 50 -2.77 -15.14 64.08
C GLN A 50 -2.55 -14.06 63.00
N ASN A 51 -1.90 -12.94 63.34
CA ASN A 51 -1.59 -11.90 62.38
C ASN A 51 -0.66 -12.40 61.26
N LEU A 52 0.36 -13.20 61.59
CA LEU A 52 1.24 -13.81 60.59
C LEU A 52 0.49 -14.78 59.67
N LYS A 53 -0.40 -15.62 60.23
CA LYS A 53 -1.30 -16.49 59.44
C LYS A 53 -2.19 -15.65 58.50
N GLU A 54 -2.79 -14.57 59.01
CA GLU A 54 -3.64 -13.69 58.22
C GLU A 54 -2.88 -12.99 57.10
N MET A 55 -1.66 -12.52 57.35
CA MET A 55 -0.81 -11.92 56.32
C MET A 55 -0.49 -12.91 55.20
N LEU A 56 -0.13 -14.15 55.55
CA LEU A 56 0.18 -15.20 54.58
C LEU A 56 -1.05 -15.62 53.76
N THR A 57 -2.19 -15.82 54.43
CA THR A 57 -3.44 -16.20 53.76
C THR A 57 -3.98 -15.07 52.89
N LYS A 58 -3.95 -13.81 53.33
CA LYS A 58 -4.30 -12.64 52.50
C LYS A 58 -3.43 -12.53 51.25
N ARG A 59 -2.12 -12.83 51.37
CA ARG A 59 -1.23 -12.85 50.21
C ARG A 59 -1.62 -13.93 49.21
N LEU A 60 -1.83 -15.17 49.67
CA LEU A 60 -2.25 -16.27 48.80
C LEU A 60 -3.62 -16.01 48.15
N ILE A 61 -4.54 -15.38 48.88
CA ILE A 61 -5.84 -14.94 48.36
C ILE A 61 -5.66 -13.93 47.23
N SER A 62 -4.83 -12.92 47.45
CA SER A 62 -4.51 -11.92 46.43
C SER A 62 -3.93 -12.57 45.18
N ASP A 63 -2.96 -13.47 45.34
CA ASP A 63 -2.27 -14.11 44.21
C ASP A 63 -3.25 -14.96 43.37
N TYR A 64 -4.10 -15.81 43.98
CA TYR A 64 -5.06 -16.60 43.20
C TYR A 64 -6.19 -15.75 42.63
N SER A 65 -6.63 -14.70 43.34
CA SER A 65 -7.67 -13.79 42.87
C SER A 65 -7.23 -13.04 41.62
N GLU A 66 -5.94 -12.66 41.53
CA GLU A 66 -5.36 -12.07 40.34
C GLU A 66 -5.31 -13.06 39.17
N ASP A 67 -4.86 -14.30 39.43
CA ASP A 67 -4.89 -15.39 38.44
C ASP A 67 -6.33 -15.68 37.94
N CYS A 68 -7.33 -15.74 38.83
CA CYS A 68 -8.74 -15.92 38.45
C CYS A 68 -9.24 -14.80 37.54
N LYS A 69 -8.87 -13.55 37.84
CA LYS A 69 -9.27 -12.38 37.05
C LYS A 69 -8.66 -12.45 35.66
N ARG A 70 -7.33 -12.65 35.59
CA ARG A 70 -6.57 -12.76 34.35
C ARG A 70 -7.13 -13.88 33.47
N LEU A 71 -7.34 -15.08 34.02
CA LEU A 71 -7.92 -16.20 33.27
C LEU A 71 -9.32 -15.88 32.74
N GLY A 72 -10.17 -15.21 33.55
CA GLY A 72 -11.49 -14.79 33.10
C GLY A 72 -11.44 -13.83 31.92
N GLU A 73 -10.58 -12.81 31.99
CA GLU A 73 -10.36 -11.83 30.91
C GLU A 73 -9.78 -12.49 29.65
N GLU A 74 -8.86 -13.45 29.80
CA GLU A 74 -8.30 -14.23 28.69
C GLU A 74 -9.37 -15.07 28.00
N TYR A 75 -10.20 -15.81 28.74
CA TYR A 75 -11.33 -16.57 28.18
C TYR A 75 -12.32 -15.66 27.44
N GLU A 76 -12.65 -14.50 28.01
CA GLU A 76 -13.53 -13.51 27.38
C GLU A 76 -12.94 -12.99 26.07
N SER A 77 -11.65 -12.68 26.05
CA SER A 77 -10.95 -12.23 24.85
C SER A 77 -10.92 -13.30 23.75
N ILE A 78 -10.64 -14.56 24.13
CA ILE A 78 -10.64 -15.69 23.20
C ILE A 78 -12.05 -15.87 22.61
N ALA A 79 -13.07 -15.89 23.46
CA ALA A 79 -14.46 -16.05 23.02
C ALA A 79 -14.90 -14.90 22.10
N PHE A 80 -14.54 -13.66 22.42
CA PHE A 80 -14.82 -12.50 21.58
C PHE A 80 -14.18 -12.64 20.19
N LYS A 81 -12.90 -13.01 20.13
CA LYS A 81 -12.18 -13.21 18.86
C LYS A 81 -12.78 -14.35 18.03
N LEU A 82 -13.10 -15.49 18.66
CA LEU A 82 -13.70 -16.65 17.98
C LEU A 82 -15.11 -16.34 17.43
N LEU A 83 -15.88 -15.47 18.09
CA LEU A 83 -17.23 -15.13 17.66
C LEU A 83 -17.29 -13.89 16.75
N THR A 84 -16.17 -13.22 16.51
CA THR A 84 -16.11 -12.10 15.57
C THR A 84 -16.28 -12.61 14.15
N GLU A 85 -17.24 -12.03 13.41
CA GLU A 85 -17.46 -12.43 12.02
C GLU A 85 -16.32 -11.88 11.12
N PRO A 86 -15.69 -12.74 10.29
CA PRO A 86 -14.67 -12.30 9.35
C PRO A 86 -15.33 -11.49 8.21
N ILE A 87 -14.68 -10.39 7.80
CA ILE A 87 -15.18 -9.54 6.69
C ILE A 87 -14.63 -9.94 5.32
N ASN A 88 -13.56 -10.74 5.26
CA ASN A 88 -12.94 -11.18 4.02
C ASN A 88 -12.30 -12.58 4.18
N THR A 89 -11.86 -13.14 3.04
CA THR A 89 -11.21 -14.46 2.97
C THR A 89 -9.95 -14.54 3.85
N ALA A 90 -9.11 -13.49 3.89
CA ALA A 90 -7.89 -13.49 4.69
C ALA A 90 -8.18 -13.56 6.20
N GLU A 91 -9.16 -12.80 6.68
CA GLU A 91 -9.61 -12.85 8.08
C GLU A 91 -10.25 -14.20 8.43
N LEU A 92 -11.01 -14.79 7.51
CA LEU A 92 -11.54 -16.15 7.70
C LEU A 92 -10.39 -17.17 7.88
N MET A 93 -9.36 -17.10 7.03
CA MET A 93 -8.20 -17.99 7.14
C MET A 93 -7.41 -17.78 8.43
N ASN A 94 -7.27 -16.53 8.88
CA ASN A 94 -6.66 -16.21 10.17
C ASN A 94 -7.51 -16.74 11.34
N LEU A 95 -8.84 -16.64 11.26
CA LEU A 95 -9.77 -17.18 12.25
C LEU A 95 -9.68 -18.71 12.34
N VAL A 96 -9.55 -19.40 11.20
CA VAL A 96 -9.31 -20.86 11.14
C VAL A 96 -8.01 -21.23 11.84
N LYS A 97 -6.90 -20.55 11.51
CA LYS A 97 -5.60 -20.78 12.17
C LYS A 97 -5.66 -20.50 13.67
N TYR A 98 -6.33 -19.42 14.06
CA TYR A 98 -6.49 -19.06 15.46
C TYR A 98 -7.32 -20.09 16.22
N LYS A 99 -8.38 -20.63 15.61
CA LYS A 99 -9.15 -21.73 16.20
C LYS A 99 -8.27 -22.97 16.44
N GLU A 100 -7.45 -23.35 15.47
CA GLU A 100 -6.51 -24.47 15.59
C GLU A 100 -5.51 -24.24 16.75
N GLU A 101 -4.95 -23.04 16.86
CA GLU A 101 -4.04 -22.66 17.96
C GLU A 101 -4.74 -22.68 19.34
N VAL A 102 -5.99 -22.22 19.39
CA VAL A 102 -6.80 -22.24 20.61
C VAL A 102 -7.01 -23.69 21.08
N GLU A 103 -7.39 -24.58 20.17
CA GLU A 103 -7.65 -25.99 20.47
C GLU A 103 -6.36 -26.77 20.79
N SER A 104 -5.23 -26.46 20.13
CA SER A 104 -3.98 -27.19 20.32
C SER A 104 -3.22 -26.79 21.57
N THR A 105 -3.17 -25.49 21.89
CA THR A 105 -2.21 -24.92 22.83
C THR A 105 -2.89 -24.10 23.92
N ILE A 106 -3.66 -23.09 23.53
CA ILE A 106 -4.14 -22.06 24.48
C ILE A 106 -5.08 -22.68 25.52
N LEU A 107 -6.01 -23.54 25.11
CA LEU A 107 -6.93 -24.20 26.06
C LEU A 107 -6.20 -25.10 27.07
N GLN A 108 -5.10 -25.74 26.66
CA GLN A 108 -4.30 -26.56 27.57
C GLN A 108 -3.57 -25.70 28.62
N GLU A 109 -3.08 -24.52 28.22
CA GLU A 109 -2.46 -23.56 29.14
C GLU A 109 -3.49 -22.96 30.10
N MET A 110 -4.68 -22.64 29.59
CA MET A 110 -5.80 -22.18 30.40
C MET A 110 -6.24 -23.22 31.43
N GLU A 111 -6.31 -24.50 31.04
CA GLU A 111 -6.64 -25.60 31.96
C GLU A 111 -5.59 -25.73 33.08
N LYS A 112 -4.29 -25.66 32.75
CA LYS A 112 -3.22 -25.64 33.77
C LYS A 112 -3.36 -24.46 34.73
N GLY A 113 -3.74 -23.29 34.22
CA GLY A 113 -4.05 -22.11 35.03
C GLY A 113 -5.21 -22.36 36.00
N LEU A 114 -6.30 -22.96 35.53
CA LEU A 114 -7.44 -23.35 36.36
C LEU A 114 -7.09 -24.39 37.42
N GLN A 115 -6.27 -25.39 37.07
CA GLN A 115 -5.75 -26.38 38.03
C GLN A 115 -4.91 -25.72 39.13
N ARG A 116 -4.09 -24.72 38.77
CA ARG A 116 -3.35 -23.90 39.75
C ARG A 116 -4.33 -23.19 40.67
N VAL A 117 -5.30 -22.43 40.16
CA VAL A 117 -6.32 -21.75 40.96
C VAL A 117 -7.05 -22.73 41.90
N MET A 118 -7.48 -23.88 41.39
CA MET A 118 -8.12 -24.92 42.17
C MET A 118 -7.25 -25.39 43.35
N SER A 119 -5.94 -25.53 43.14
CA SER A 119 -4.99 -25.91 44.20
C SER A 119 -4.87 -24.87 45.32
N TYR A 120 -5.03 -23.58 45.01
CA TYR A 120 -5.07 -22.51 46.02
C TYR A 120 -6.38 -22.57 46.81
N ILE A 121 -7.52 -22.70 46.12
CA ILE A 121 -8.85 -22.75 46.73
C ILE A 121 -8.96 -23.93 47.70
N LEU A 122 -8.58 -25.13 47.25
CA LEU A 122 -8.61 -26.35 48.08
C LEU A 122 -7.70 -26.27 49.30
N PHE A 123 -6.57 -25.57 49.20
CA PHE A 123 -5.67 -25.38 50.34
C PHE A 123 -6.23 -24.35 51.32
N LEU A 124 -6.71 -23.20 50.82
CA LEU A 124 -7.16 -22.10 51.65
C LEU A 124 -8.49 -22.38 52.37
N SER A 125 -9.34 -23.25 51.82
CA SER A 125 -10.63 -23.63 52.42
C SER A 125 -10.48 -24.23 53.82
N ASP A 126 -9.35 -24.84 54.14
CA ASP A 126 -9.06 -25.42 55.45
C ASP A 126 -8.71 -24.36 56.52
N TYR A 127 -8.37 -23.13 56.10
CA TYR A 127 -7.83 -22.08 56.98
C TYR A 127 -8.65 -20.80 57.02
N VAL A 128 -9.36 -20.47 55.94
CA VAL A 128 -10.14 -19.23 55.78
C VAL A 128 -11.43 -19.52 55.00
N PRO A 129 -12.60 -19.05 55.46
CA PRO A 129 -13.83 -19.17 54.67
C PRO A 129 -13.77 -18.27 53.43
N LEU A 130 -14.24 -18.79 52.30
CA LEU A 130 -14.38 -18.01 51.07
C LEU A 130 -15.43 -16.91 51.25
N THR A 131 -15.09 -15.71 50.80
CA THR A 131 -16.01 -14.57 50.81
C THR A 131 -16.95 -14.61 49.59
N PRO A 132 -18.16 -14.04 49.67
CA PRO A 132 -19.07 -13.96 48.52
C PRO A 132 -18.48 -13.39 47.22
N PRO A 133 -17.65 -12.31 47.22
CA PRO A 133 -17.04 -11.81 45.99
C PRO A 133 -16.02 -12.79 45.38
N GLU A 134 -15.22 -13.48 46.20
CA GLU A 134 -14.29 -14.53 45.73
C GLU A 134 -15.06 -15.69 45.11
N MET A 135 -16.14 -16.14 45.76
CA MET A 135 -16.99 -17.20 45.21
C MET A 135 -17.58 -16.82 43.86
N LYS A 136 -18.07 -15.58 43.70
CA LYS A 136 -18.60 -15.08 42.43
C LYS A 136 -17.53 -15.07 41.35
N GLN A 137 -16.33 -14.56 41.66
CA GLN A 137 -15.23 -14.48 40.71
C GLN A 137 -14.76 -15.87 40.28
N ASN A 138 -14.50 -16.76 41.24
CA ASN A 138 -14.12 -18.15 40.97
C ASN A 138 -15.16 -18.83 40.09
N THR A 139 -16.43 -18.70 40.44
CA THR A 139 -17.54 -19.27 39.67
C THR A 139 -17.54 -18.75 38.22
N ASN A 140 -17.35 -17.44 38.00
CA ASN A 140 -17.28 -16.88 36.66
C ASN A 140 -16.14 -17.48 35.83
N THR A 141 -14.93 -17.57 36.41
CA THR A 141 -13.75 -18.12 35.74
C THR A 141 -13.93 -19.61 35.37
N PHE A 142 -14.51 -20.43 36.25
CA PHE A 142 -14.77 -21.85 35.94
C PHE A 142 -15.97 -22.05 35.00
N ILE A 143 -16.97 -21.17 35.01
CA ILE A 143 -18.07 -21.20 34.04
C ILE A 143 -17.53 -21.00 32.62
N TRP A 144 -16.54 -20.12 32.43
CA TRP A 144 -15.94 -19.92 31.11
C TRP A 144 -15.36 -21.22 30.53
N PHE A 145 -14.67 -22.02 31.33
CA PHE A 145 -14.20 -23.35 30.92
C PHE A 145 -15.34 -24.23 30.39
N THR A 146 -16.49 -24.25 31.08
CA THR A 146 -17.66 -25.03 30.63
C THR A 146 -18.35 -24.45 29.39
N LYS A 147 -18.23 -23.14 29.16
CA LYS A 147 -18.81 -22.45 27.99
C LYS A 147 -17.94 -22.57 26.73
N MET A 148 -16.63 -22.76 26.88
CA MET A 148 -15.71 -22.78 25.74
C MET A 148 -16.07 -23.82 24.65
N PRO A 149 -16.53 -25.04 24.96
CA PRO A 149 -16.99 -25.97 23.94
C PRO A 149 -18.14 -25.42 23.08
N ASP A 150 -19.11 -24.73 23.68
CA ASP A 150 -20.22 -24.11 22.95
C ASP A 150 -19.74 -22.95 22.06
N VAL A 151 -18.78 -22.16 22.55
CA VAL A 151 -18.14 -21.09 21.78
C VAL A 151 -17.40 -21.64 20.57
N LEU A 152 -16.63 -22.73 20.74
CA LEU A 152 -15.94 -23.40 19.63
C LEU A 152 -16.91 -23.98 18.62
N LEU A 153 -18.03 -24.57 19.07
CA LEU A 153 -19.07 -25.07 18.18
C LEU A 153 -19.76 -23.95 17.39
N GLN A 154 -20.03 -22.80 18.03
CA GLN A 154 -20.57 -21.64 17.35
C GLN A 154 -19.59 -21.07 16.33
N ASN A 155 -18.30 -20.94 16.69
CA ASN A 155 -17.25 -20.53 15.77
C ASN A 155 -17.10 -21.51 14.59
N GLN A 156 -17.19 -22.82 14.83
CA GLN A 156 -17.16 -23.81 13.76
C GLN A 156 -18.29 -23.60 12.74
N LYS A 157 -19.53 -23.43 13.22
CA LYS A 157 -20.67 -23.14 12.34
C LYS A 157 -20.51 -21.81 11.60
N LEU A 158 -19.96 -20.80 12.26
CA LEU A 158 -19.64 -19.50 11.65
C LEU A 158 -18.63 -19.66 10.50
N ILE A 159 -17.53 -20.38 10.75
CA ILE A 159 -16.49 -20.67 9.76
C ILE A 159 -17.08 -21.44 8.59
N GLU A 160 -17.84 -22.52 8.83
CA GLU A 160 -18.44 -23.33 7.78
C GLU A 160 -19.36 -22.50 6.88
N ARG A 161 -20.27 -21.71 7.49
CA ARG A 161 -21.18 -20.82 6.76
C ARG A 161 -20.41 -19.77 5.94
N LYS A 162 -19.50 -19.02 6.57
CA LYS A 162 -18.74 -17.94 5.90
C LYS A 162 -17.80 -18.49 4.83
N THR A 163 -17.27 -19.70 5.00
CA THR A 163 -16.47 -20.37 3.96
C THR A 163 -17.30 -20.60 2.71
N VAL A 164 -18.53 -21.09 2.85
CA VAL A 164 -19.44 -21.26 1.70
C VAL A 164 -19.77 -19.91 1.07
N ASP A 165 -20.18 -18.93 1.88
CA ASP A 165 -20.54 -17.59 1.40
C ASP A 165 -19.39 -16.94 0.59
N PHE A 166 -18.17 -16.99 1.10
CA PHE A 166 -17.00 -16.41 0.42
C PHE A 166 -16.57 -17.21 -0.81
N GLN A 167 -16.71 -18.54 -0.80
CA GLN A 167 -16.45 -19.36 -1.98
C GLN A 167 -17.45 -19.08 -3.12
N GLU A 168 -18.74 -18.92 -2.79
CA GLU A 168 -19.76 -18.55 -3.78
C GLU A 168 -19.53 -17.14 -4.31
N TYR A 169 -19.22 -16.19 -3.42
CA TYR A 169 -18.89 -14.82 -3.79
C TYR A 169 -17.65 -14.74 -4.71
N LEU A 170 -16.60 -15.51 -4.42
CA LEU A 170 -15.41 -15.61 -5.26
C LEU A 170 -15.75 -16.15 -6.65
N LYS A 171 -16.55 -17.22 -6.73
CA LYS A 171 -17.01 -17.79 -8.01
C LYS A 171 -17.78 -16.78 -8.86
N GLU A 172 -18.69 -16.02 -8.26
CA GLU A 172 -19.45 -15.00 -8.98
C GLU A 172 -18.56 -13.82 -9.41
N ARG A 173 -17.58 -13.41 -8.59
CA ARG A 173 -16.58 -12.39 -8.97
C ARG A 173 -15.73 -12.84 -10.15
N ILE A 174 -15.21 -14.07 -10.13
CA ILE A 174 -14.42 -14.63 -11.23
C ILE A 174 -15.25 -14.68 -12.52
N LYS A 175 -16.50 -15.16 -12.43
CA LYS A 175 -17.43 -15.19 -13.57
C LYS A 175 -17.73 -13.79 -14.13
N GLY A 176 -17.95 -12.81 -13.25
CA GLY A 176 -18.12 -11.40 -13.62
C GLY A 176 -16.90 -10.86 -14.35
N PHE A 177 -15.71 -11.10 -13.80
CA PHE A 177 -14.44 -10.69 -14.38
C PHE A 177 -14.18 -11.31 -15.75
N VAL A 178 -14.43 -12.62 -15.93
CA VAL A 178 -14.33 -13.28 -17.25
C VAL A 178 -15.29 -12.65 -18.25
N SER A 179 -16.52 -12.34 -17.84
CA SER A 179 -17.48 -11.60 -18.68
C SER A 179 -16.93 -10.22 -19.06
N ASP A 180 -16.30 -9.50 -18.13
CA ASP A 180 -15.73 -8.19 -18.40
C ASP A 180 -14.52 -8.26 -19.34
N LEU A 181 -13.66 -9.27 -19.23
CA LEU A 181 -12.61 -9.54 -20.22
C LEU A 181 -13.20 -9.72 -21.62
N VAL A 182 -14.30 -10.47 -21.78
CA VAL A 182 -14.98 -10.62 -23.07
C VAL A 182 -15.52 -9.28 -23.58
N LYS A 183 -16.09 -8.44 -22.70
CA LYS A 183 -16.54 -7.09 -23.08
C LYS A 183 -15.36 -6.20 -23.50
N TRP A 184 -14.23 -6.28 -22.81
CA TRP A 184 -13.02 -5.53 -23.13
C TRP A 184 -12.41 -5.97 -24.46
N MET A 185 -12.40 -7.28 -24.75
CA MET A 185 -11.98 -7.79 -26.05
C MET A 185 -12.84 -7.21 -27.19
N ARG A 186 -14.17 -7.19 -27.01
CA ARG A 186 -15.10 -6.55 -27.96
C ARG A 186 -14.86 -5.04 -28.08
N GLN A 187 -14.41 -4.37 -27.02
CA GLN A 187 -14.03 -2.95 -27.10
C GLN A 187 -12.74 -2.79 -27.91
N VAL A 188 -11.73 -3.64 -27.71
CA VAL A 188 -10.50 -3.63 -28.52
C VAL A 188 -10.80 -3.85 -30.00
N GLU A 189 -11.69 -4.80 -30.33
CA GLU A 189 -12.12 -5.05 -31.70
C GLU A 189 -12.77 -3.82 -32.38
N LYS A 190 -13.46 -2.95 -31.63
CA LYS A 190 -14.03 -1.73 -32.19
C LYS A 190 -12.98 -0.73 -32.65
N PHE A 191 -11.77 -0.73 -32.08
CA PHE A 191 -10.69 0.15 -32.53
C PHE A 191 -10.24 -0.16 -33.96
N GLU A 192 -10.50 -1.36 -34.47
CA GLU A 192 -10.27 -1.71 -35.89
C GLU A 192 -11.12 -0.86 -36.85
N THR A 193 -12.20 -0.23 -36.37
CA THR A 193 -13.09 0.64 -37.15
C THR A 193 -12.80 2.13 -36.96
N TYR A 194 -11.90 2.49 -36.05
CA TYR A 194 -11.61 3.89 -35.71
C TYR A 194 -10.49 4.43 -36.60
N GLY A 195 -10.87 5.21 -37.62
CA GLY A 195 -9.95 5.80 -38.59
C GLY A 195 -10.02 7.33 -38.72
N ASN A 196 -10.90 8.02 -38.00
CA ASN A 196 -11.09 9.47 -38.17
C ASN A 196 -10.06 10.28 -37.33
N VAL A 197 -9.30 11.15 -38.00
CA VAL A 197 -8.32 12.04 -37.35
C VAL A 197 -8.98 13.05 -36.40
N GLU A 198 -10.22 13.46 -36.64
CA GLU A 198 -10.92 14.45 -35.80
C GLU A 198 -11.31 13.90 -34.43
N ASP A 199 -11.48 12.59 -34.32
CA ASP A 199 -11.90 11.89 -33.10
C ASP A 199 -10.70 11.37 -32.28
N LEU A 200 -9.48 11.78 -32.62
CA LEU A 200 -8.25 11.19 -32.08
C LEU A 200 -8.15 11.29 -30.56
N ASP A 201 -8.51 12.43 -29.97
CA ASP A 201 -8.52 12.64 -28.52
C ASP A 201 -9.49 11.66 -27.82
N ARG A 202 -10.64 11.38 -28.45
CA ARG A 202 -11.62 10.41 -27.95
C ARG A 202 -11.05 8.99 -28.02
N TYR A 203 -10.39 8.63 -29.12
CA TYR A 203 -9.79 7.30 -29.27
C TYR A 203 -8.65 7.08 -28.28
N GLN A 204 -7.80 8.08 -28.08
CA GLN A 204 -6.74 8.04 -27.09
C GLN A 204 -7.30 7.85 -25.67
N GLY A 205 -8.31 8.65 -25.30
CA GLY A 205 -8.96 8.53 -23.99
C GLY A 205 -9.58 7.15 -23.75
N LEU A 206 -10.25 6.57 -24.76
CA LEU A 206 -10.80 5.22 -24.67
C LEU A 206 -9.71 4.15 -24.56
N ALA A 207 -8.61 4.28 -25.31
CA ALA A 207 -7.50 3.34 -25.27
C ALA A 207 -6.77 3.38 -23.92
N SER A 208 -6.50 4.58 -23.39
CA SER A 208 -5.86 4.76 -22.08
C SER A 208 -6.74 4.25 -20.94
N ALA A 209 -8.05 4.56 -20.94
CA ALA A 209 -8.96 4.05 -19.93
C ALA A 209 -9.09 2.51 -19.95
N LEU A 210 -8.95 1.89 -21.12
CA LEU A 210 -8.94 0.43 -21.23
C LEU A 210 -7.60 -0.18 -20.77
N ASP A 211 -6.48 0.47 -21.07
CA ASP A 211 -5.15 0.07 -20.61
C ASP A 211 -5.04 0.13 -19.08
N GLU A 212 -5.55 1.20 -18.46
CA GLU A 212 -5.65 1.34 -16.99
C GLU A 212 -6.44 0.18 -16.38
N LYS A 213 -7.62 -0.14 -16.93
CA LYS A 213 -8.42 -1.30 -16.50
C LYS A 213 -7.67 -2.62 -16.64
N LEU A 214 -6.88 -2.79 -17.70
CA LEU A 214 -6.08 -4.00 -17.90
C LEU A 214 -4.89 -4.08 -16.94
N ILE A 215 -4.36 -2.95 -16.47
CA ILE A 215 -3.34 -2.89 -15.41
C ILE A 215 -3.96 -3.25 -14.06
N GLU A 216 -5.10 -2.64 -13.69
CA GLU A 216 -5.85 -2.99 -12.47
C GLU A 216 -6.32 -4.45 -12.44
N ALA A 217 -6.60 -5.01 -13.62
CA ALA A 217 -6.93 -6.42 -13.78
C ALA A 217 -5.80 -7.36 -13.35
N ILE A 218 -4.52 -6.95 -13.41
CA ILE A 218 -3.40 -7.76 -12.90
C ILE A 218 -3.53 -7.92 -11.38
N THR A 219 -3.71 -6.81 -10.67
CA THR A 219 -3.91 -6.80 -9.21
C THR A 219 -5.14 -7.61 -8.82
N THR A 220 -6.22 -7.52 -9.61
CA THR A 220 -7.45 -8.29 -9.37
C THR A 220 -7.23 -9.79 -9.56
N ILE A 221 -6.45 -10.20 -10.57
CA ILE A 221 -6.06 -11.61 -10.78
C ILE A 221 -5.21 -12.12 -9.62
N ASP A 222 -4.25 -11.32 -9.14
CA ASP A 222 -3.41 -11.71 -7.99
C ASP A 222 -4.25 -11.93 -6.73
N GLN A 223 -5.25 -11.06 -6.48
CA GLN A 223 -6.20 -11.23 -5.39
C GLN A 223 -7.03 -12.52 -5.53
N PHE A 224 -7.54 -12.82 -6.74
CA PHE A 224 -8.27 -14.08 -6.98
C PHE A 224 -7.38 -15.29 -6.71
N ASN A 225 -6.15 -15.29 -7.21
CA ASN A 225 -5.22 -16.41 -7.03
C ASN A 225 -4.85 -16.61 -5.54
N GLU A 226 -4.71 -15.53 -4.78
CA GLU A 226 -4.48 -15.60 -3.33
C GLU A 226 -5.68 -16.19 -2.57
N GLU A 227 -6.90 -15.81 -2.95
CA GLU A 227 -8.13 -16.37 -2.38
C GLU A 227 -8.32 -17.85 -2.79
N GLU A 228 -8.08 -18.20 -4.06
CA GLU A 228 -8.12 -19.59 -4.57
C GLU A 228 -7.10 -20.47 -3.83
N ARG A 229 -5.86 -20.00 -3.67
CA ARG A 229 -4.81 -20.70 -2.92
C ARG A 229 -5.20 -20.89 -1.46
N SER A 230 -5.83 -19.90 -0.85
CA SER A 230 -6.35 -19.98 0.53
C SER A 230 -7.37 -21.10 0.66
N PHE A 231 -8.30 -21.22 -0.30
CA PHE A 231 -9.26 -22.32 -0.35
C PHE A 231 -8.70 -23.64 -0.90
N LYS A 232 -7.41 -23.70 -1.23
CA LYS A 232 -6.73 -24.86 -1.83
C LYS A 232 -7.32 -25.26 -3.19
N TRP A 233 -7.81 -24.28 -3.95
CA TRP A 233 -8.26 -24.46 -5.33
C TRP A 233 -7.07 -24.38 -6.29
N GLU A 234 -7.26 -24.86 -7.52
CA GLU A 234 -6.31 -24.63 -8.60
C GLU A 234 -6.36 -23.16 -9.03
N GLU A 235 -5.20 -22.54 -9.22
CA GLU A 235 -5.11 -21.13 -9.62
C GLU A 235 -5.65 -20.94 -11.05
N SER A 236 -6.59 -20.02 -11.18
CA SER A 236 -7.22 -19.69 -12.45
C SER A 236 -6.23 -18.96 -13.38
N PHE A 237 -6.23 -19.34 -14.66
CA PHE A 237 -5.41 -18.69 -15.68
C PHE A 237 -6.24 -17.80 -16.59
N TYR A 238 -5.79 -16.56 -16.81
CA TYR A 238 -6.52 -15.53 -17.56
C TYR A 238 -5.77 -15.10 -18.83
N PRO A 239 -5.60 -15.98 -19.84
CA PRO A 239 -4.84 -15.68 -21.05
C PRO A 239 -5.48 -14.56 -21.87
N LEU A 240 -6.81 -14.42 -21.79
CA LEU A 240 -7.57 -13.42 -22.52
C LEU A 240 -7.14 -11.99 -22.14
N ARG A 241 -6.79 -11.73 -20.87
CA ARG A 241 -6.27 -10.40 -20.46
C ARG A 241 -5.01 -10.03 -21.24
N LYS A 242 -4.06 -10.98 -21.38
CA LYS A 242 -2.83 -10.76 -22.12
C LYS A 242 -3.12 -10.54 -23.61
N GLN A 243 -4.01 -11.35 -24.19
CA GLN A 243 -4.43 -11.18 -25.59
C GLN A 243 -5.05 -9.80 -25.85
N ILE A 244 -5.90 -9.30 -24.94
CA ILE A 244 -6.50 -7.97 -25.04
C ILE A 244 -5.41 -6.89 -24.97
N ALA A 245 -4.47 -6.99 -24.02
CA ALA A 245 -3.38 -6.02 -23.88
C ALA A 245 -2.47 -6.00 -25.11
N ASP A 246 -2.07 -7.18 -25.60
CA ASP A 246 -1.23 -7.32 -26.80
C ASP A 246 -1.94 -6.76 -28.04
N LYS A 247 -3.27 -6.98 -28.15
CA LYS A 247 -4.07 -6.45 -29.25
C LYS A 247 -4.30 -4.93 -29.13
N LEU A 248 -4.45 -4.38 -27.92
CA LEU A 248 -4.65 -2.95 -27.67
C LEU A 248 -3.37 -2.13 -27.88
N ALA A 249 -2.20 -2.69 -27.53
CA ALA A 249 -0.91 -2.02 -27.56
C ALA A 249 -0.59 -1.24 -28.86
N PRO A 250 -0.75 -1.81 -30.08
CA PRO A 250 -0.49 -1.06 -31.31
C PRO A 250 -1.46 0.11 -31.53
N PHE A 251 -2.74 -0.03 -31.16
CA PHE A 251 -3.73 1.04 -31.27
C PHE A 251 -3.43 2.19 -30.30
N LYS A 252 -3.17 1.86 -29.03
CA LYS A 252 -2.79 2.87 -28.03
C LYS A 252 -1.55 3.63 -28.47
N LYS A 253 -0.54 2.91 -28.97
CA LYS A 253 0.69 3.53 -29.48
C LYS A 253 0.41 4.47 -30.66
N LEU A 254 -0.48 4.09 -31.58
CA LEU A 254 -0.91 4.96 -32.68
C LEU A 254 -1.53 6.26 -32.16
N TYR A 255 -2.54 6.15 -31.29
CA TYR A 255 -3.27 7.32 -30.80
C TYR A 255 -2.37 8.21 -29.95
N ASP A 256 -1.56 7.64 -29.06
CA ASP A 256 -0.61 8.41 -28.25
C ASP A 256 0.39 9.18 -29.13
N ASN A 257 1.04 8.51 -30.10
CA ASN A 257 2.02 9.17 -30.97
C ASN A 257 1.36 10.22 -31.88
N ALA A 258 0.17 9.94 -32.38
CA ALA A 258 -0.56 10.87 -33.24
C ALA A 258 -1.03 12.11 -32.46
N THR A 259 -1.63 11.94 -31.27
CA THR A 259 -2.11 13.06 -30.47
C THR A 259 -0.93 13.89 -29.97
N GLU A 260 0.14 13.24 -29.51
CA GLU A 260 1.35 13.92 -29.06
C GLU A 260 1.98 14.74 -30.19
N PHE A 261 2.14 14.15 -31.39
CA PHE A 261 2.63 14.91 -32.55
C PHE A 261 1.72 16.08 -32.90
N LEU A 262 0.40 15.92 -32.96
CA LEU A 262 -0.51 17.01 -33.30
C LEU A 262 -0.46 18.15 -32.26
N ASN A 263 -0.35 17.80 -30.98
CA ASN A 263 -0.19 18.78 -29.90
C ASN A 263 1.16 19.49 -29.98
N ARG A 264 2.25 18.76 -30.22
CA ARG A 264 3.60 19.31 -30.40
C ARG A 264 3.69 20.19 -31.63
N HIS A 265 3.18 19.73 -32.75
CA HIS A 265 3.06 20.50 -33.98
C HIS A 265 2.33 21.82 -33.73
N ARG A 266 1.13 21.77 -33.12
CA ARG A 266 0.39 22.99 -32.75
C ARG A 266 1.20 23.91 -31.83
N GLN A 267 1.87 23.34 -30.82
CA GLN A 267 2.71 24.09 -29.92
C GLN A 267 3.85 24.79 -30.67
N TRP A 268 4.59 24.08 -31.51
CA TRP A 268 5.68 24.63 -32.32
C TRP A 268 5.17 25.70 -33.29
N SER A 269 4.07 25.42 -33.99
CA SER A 269 3.40 26.29 -34.96
C SER A 269 3.01 27.65 -34.36
N THR A 270 2.37 27.63 -33.19
CA THR A 270 1.87 28.84 -32.51
C THR A 270 2.91 29.56 -31.65
N SER A 271 4.00 28.88 -31.28
CA SER A 271 5.06 29.49 -30.48
C SER A 271 5.87 30.47 -31.31
N ARG A 272 6.43 31.47 -30.63
CA ARG A 272 7.39 32.40 -31.24
C ARG A 272 8.62 31.63 -31.75
N ILE A 273 9.11 32.01 -32.92
CA ILE A 273 10.29 31.40 -33.53
C ILE A 273 11.53 31.59 -32.63
N GLY A 274 12.34 30.54 -32.48
CA GLY A 274 13.48 30.51 -31.56
C GLY A 274 13.13 30.24 -30.07
N THR A 275 11.86 30.06 -29.72
CA THR A 275 11.46 29.63 -28.36
C THR A 275 11.86 28.19 -28.07
N HIS A 276 11.74 27.33 -29.08
CA HIS A 276 12.11 25.92 -29.02
C HIS A 276 13.36 25.69 -29.84
N ASP A 277 14.22 24.80 -29.37
CA ASP A 277 15.45 24.43 -30.07
C ASP A 277 15.11 23.71 -31.39
N PRO A 278 15.53 24.24 -32.55
CA PRO A 278 15.25 23.62 -33.84
C PRO A 278 15.79 22.19 -33.98
N GLU A 279 16.94 21.88 -33.36
CA GLU A 279 17.51 20.52 -33.39
C GLU A 279 16.60 19.53 -32.64
N VAL A 280 15.97 19.99 -31.56
CA VAL A 280 15.01 19.19 -30.79
C VAL A 280 13.73 18.95 -31.61
N ILE A 281 13.22 19.98 -32.29
CA ILE A 281 12.05 19.86 -33.17
C ILE A 281 12.32 18.84 -34.29
N GLU A 282 13.48 18.91 -34.95
CA GLU A 282 13.86 17.96 -36.00
C GLU A 282 13.96 16.53 -35.45
N SER A 283 14.65 16.35 -34.33
CA SER A 283 14.82 15.05 -33.68
C SER A 283 13.49 14.41 -33.24
N GLU A 284 12.60 15.19 -32.61
CA GLU A 284 11.27 14.73 -32.19
C GLU A 284 10.40 14.40 -33.41
N THR A 285 10.37 15.27 -34.43
CA THR A 285 9.65 15.03 -35.69
C THR A 285 10.12 13.75 -36.38
N ALA A 286 11.44 13.53 -36.45
CA ALA A 286 12.01 12.31 -36.99
C ALA A 286 11.65 11.06 -36.17
N THR A 287 11.48 11.21 -34.85
CA THR A 287 11.07 10.14 -33.93
C THR A 287 9.59 9.78 -34.13
N TYR A 288 8.69 10.78 -34.16
CA TYR A 288 7.27 10.56 -34.44
C TYR A 288 7.06 9.92 -35.82
N TYR A 289 7.80 10.38 -36.85
CA TYR A 289 7.76 9.77 -38.17
C TYR A 289 8.11 8.28 -38.14
N ARG A 290 9.25 7.92 -37.52
CA ARG A 290 9.71 6.52 -37.42
C ARG A 290 8.69 5.66 -36.67
N ASN A 291 8.10 6.19 -35.60
CA ASN A 291 7.09 5.49 -34.83
C ASN A 291 5.81 5.25 -35.66
N ILE A 292 5.24 6.30 -36.25
CA ILE A 292 4.03 6.22 -37.07
C ILE A 292 4.25 5.32 -38.30
N TYR A 293 5.39 5.45 -38.99
CA TYR A 293 5.71 4.60 -40.14
C TYR A 293 5.81 3.10 -39.76
N LYS A 294 6.40 2.79 -38.60
CA LYS A 294 6.45 1.41 -38.10
C LYS A 294 5.05 0.89 -37.76
N ILE A 295 4.21 1.72 -37.15
CA ILE A 295 2.84 1.40 -36.77
C ILE A 295 1.95 1.21 -38.01
N GLU A 296 2.07 2.07 -39.01
CA GLU A 296 1.37 1.95 -40.30
C GLU A 296 1.66 0.59 -40.96
N LYS A 297 2.92 0.13 -40.92
CA LYS A 297 3.31 -1.20 -41.41
C LYS A 297 2.76 -2.36 -40.58
N GLN A 298 2.40 -2.12 -39.32
CA GLN A 298 1.78 -3.14 -38.47
C GLN A 298 0.27 -3.28 -38.74
N PHE A 299 -0.37 -2.25 -39.29
CA PHE A 299 -1.80 -2.25 -39.61
C PHE A 299 -2.11 -2.64 -41.07
N THR A 300 -1.31 -3.52 -41.68
CA THR A 300 -1.51 -3.93 -43.08
C THR A 300 -2.90 -4.47 -43.36
N ASP A 301 -3.45 -5.24 -42.41
CA ASP A 301 -4.75 -5.91 -42.53
C ASP A 301 -5.92 -5.10 -41.94
N LEU A 302 -5.64 -3.92 -41.39
CA LEU A 302 -6.63 -3.06 -40.71
C LEU A 302 -6.72 -1.69 -41.42
N PRO A 303 -7.68 -1.51 -42.35
CA PRO A 303 -7.70 -0.35 -43.24
C PRO A 303 -7.93 0.98 -42.53
N GLU A 304 -8.80 1.05 -41.52
CA GLU A 304 -9.14 2.32 -40.85
C GLU A 304 -8.00 2.85 -39.96
N PRO A 305 -7.38 2.05 -39.06
CA PRO A 305 -6.20 2.47 -38.31
C PRO A 305 -5.02 2.80 -39.21
N ARG A 306 -4.87 2.08 -40.33
CA ARG A 306 -3.83 2.36 -41.33
C ARG A 306 -4.05 3.70 -42.03
N LYS A 307 -5.27 4.02 -42.44
CA LYS A 307 -5.61 5.33 -43.00
C LYS A 307 -5.29 6.45 -42.02
N LEU A 308 -5.62 6.27 -40.74
CA LEU A 308 -5.29 7.23 -39.70
C LEU A 308 -3.77 7.41 -39.57
N ALA A 309 -3.02 6.30 -39.48
CA ALA A 309 -1.56 6.33 -39.41
C ALA A 309 -0.94 7.02 -40.64
N GLN A 310 -1.47 6.73 -41.84
CA GLN A 310 -1.04 7.36 -43.09
C GLN A 310 -1.33 8.86 -43.08
N ALA A 311 -2.54 9.29 -42.70
CA ALA A 311 -2.90 10.71 -42.63
C ALA A 311 -2.01 11.49 -41.65
N VAL A 312 -1.68 10.90 -40.50
CA VAL A 312 -0.73 11.48 -39.55
C VAL A 312 0.68 11.50 -40.14
N ARG A 313 1.12 10.43 -40.82
CA ARG A 313 2.42 10.39 -41.49
C ARG A 313 2.56 11.49 -42.54
N GLU A 314 1.55 11.67 -43.38
CA GLU A 314 1.52 12.71 -44.41
C GLU A 314 1.62 14.10 -43.78
N LYS A 315 0.92 14.36 -42.66
CA LYS A 315 1.09 15.61 -41.89
C LYS A 315 2.51 15.79 -41.37
N ILE A 316 3.15 14.71 -40.89
CA ILE A 316 4.56 14.75 -40.46
C ILE A 316 5.49 15.01 -41.65
N GLU A 317 5.21 14.42 -42.82
CA GLU A 317 6.01 14.63 -44.04
C GLU A 317 5.92 16.07 -44.53
N VAL A 318 4.72 16.67 -44.55
CA VAL A 318 4.54 18.09 -44.85
C VAL A 318 5.32 18.95 -43.84
N PHE A 319 5.21 18.67 -42.55
CA PHE A 319 5.98 19.43 -41.54
C PHE A 319 7.50 19.27 -41.71
N LYS A 320 7.98 18.12 -42.19
CA LYS A 320 9.40 17.89 -42.48
C LYS A 320 9.93 18.76 -43.61
N GLU A 321 9.12 19.05 -44.62
CA GLU A 321 9.50 19.94 -45.72
C GLU A 321 9.80 21.37 -45.21
N HIS A 322 9.16 21.75 -44.10
CA HIS A 322 9.34 23.04 -43.44
C HIS A 322 10.49 23.06 -42.40
N LEU A 323 11.10 21.93 -42.05
CA LEU A 323 12.19 21.89 -41.06
C LEU A 323 13.40 22.74 -41.45
N PRO A 324 13.86 22.82 -42.72
CA PRO A 324 14.99 23.66 -43.10
C PRO A 324 14.80 25.15 -42.76
N ILE A 325 13.60 25.69 -42.94
CA ILE A 325 13.31 27.08 -42.56
C ILE A 325 13.19 27.25 -41.04
N VAL A 326 12.67 26.25 -40.33
CA VAL A 326 12.65 26.23 -38.86
C VAL A 326 14.07 26.24 -38.29
N MET A 327 14.99 25.45 -38.85
CA MET A 327 16.41 25.43 -38.47
C MET A 327 17.07 26.78 -38.70
N THR A 328 16.74 27.41 -39.82
CA THR A 328 17.37 28.65 -40.24
C THR A 328 16.90 29.85 -39.41
N LEU A 329 15.58 30.03 -39.27
CA LEU A 329 14.98 31.16 -38.56
C LEU A 329 14.86 30.95 -37.05
N GLY A 330 14.88 29.70 -36.59
CA GLY A 330 14.90 29.36 -35.16
C GLY A 330 16.29 29.40 -34.53
N ASN A 331 17.33 29.75 -35.29
CA ASN A 331 18.69 29.83 -34.80
C ASN A 331 18.83 30.91 -33.70
N PRO A 332 19.22 30.52 -32.46
CA PRO A 332 19.36 31.47 -31.34
C PRO A 332 20.50 32.47 -31.51
N GLY A 333 21.37 32.30 -32.51
CA GLY A 333 22.40 33.28 -32.88
C GLY A 333 21.88 34.48 -33.66
N LEU A 334 20.63 34.45 -34.14
CA LEU A 334 20.03 35.57 -34.87
C LEU A 334 19.77 36.76 -33.91
N LYS A 335 20.34 37.92 -34.25
CA LYS A 335 20.16 39.19 -33.54
C LYS A 335 19.44 40.19 -34.45
N ASP A 336 19.05 41.33 -33.93
CA ASP A 336 18.28 42.37 -34.65
C ASP A 336 18.87 42.70 -36.03
N ARG A 337 20.19 42.86 -36.14
CA ARG A 337 20.88 43.10 -37.43
C ARG A 337 20.66 41.99 -38.46
N HIS A 338 20.54 40.74 -38.03
CA HIS A 338 20.28 39.59 -38.92
C HIS A 338 18.81 39.60 -39.36
N TRP A 339 17.89 40.00 -38.48
CA TRP A 339 16.48 40.18 -38.80
C TRP A 339 16.23 41.36 -39.76
N GLU A 340 17.03 42.43 -39.69
CA GLU A 340 17.02 43.51 -40.68
C GLU A 340 17.42 43.01 -42.07
N MET A 341 18.48 42.20 -42.17
CA MET A 341 18.90 41.58 -43.43
C MET A 341 17.84 40.62 -43.98
N ILE A 342 17.21 39.82 -43.11
CA ILE A 342 16.08 38.95 -43.49
C ILE A 342 14.89 39.80 -43.98
N SER A 343 14.58 40.91 -43.32
CA SER A 343 13.50 41.83 -43.72
C SER A 343 13.76 42.47 -45.10
N GLU A 344 15.01 42.82 -45.40
CA GLU A 344 15.41 43.36 -46.71
C GLU A 344 15.24 42.32 -47.83
N ILE A 345 15.53 41.04 -47.55
CA ILE A 345 15.37 39.94 -48.50
C ILE A 345 13.89 39.71 -48.84
N VAL A 346 13.02 39.76 -47.84
CA VAL A 346 11.60 39.46 -47.97
C VAL A 346 10.78 40.67 -48.44
N GLY A 347 11.27 41.88 -48.18
CA GLY A 347 10.64 43.14 -48.62
C GLY A 347 9.60 43.71 -47.66
N PHE A 348 9.49 43.17 -46.43
CA PHE A 348 8.66 43.70 -45.35
C PHE A 348 9.32 43.49 -43.99
N PRO A 349 9.02 44.31 -42.97
CA PRO A 349 9.65 44.20 -41.67
C PRO A 349 9.27 42.89 -40.97
N MET A 350 10.28 42.10 -40.64
CA MET A 350 10.19 40.90 -39.82
C MET A 350 11.04 41.06 -38.56
N SER A 351 10.48 40.69 -37.41
CA SER A 351 11.20 40.59 -36.16
C SER A 351 11.00 39.20 -35.56
N GLY A 352 12.06 38.63 -35.01
CA GLY A 352 11.99 37.39 -34.25
C GLY A 352 11.06 37.48 -33.02
N ASP A 353 10.72 38.69 -32.55
CA ASP A 353 9.81 38.93 -31.42
C ASP A 353 8.33 38.60 -31.71
N GLU A 354 7.89 38.76 -32.97
CA GLU A 354 6.47 38.65 -33.35
C GLU A 354 6.19 37.51 -34.34
N LEU A 355 7.24 36.84 -34.83
CA LEU A 355 7.17 35.80 -35.84
C LEU A 355 6.90 34.43 -35.20
N THR A 356 5.85 33.75 -35.66
CA THR A 356 5.52 32.36 -35.34
C THR A 356 5.74 31.48 -36.56
N LEU A 357 5.89 30.16 -36.37
CA LEU A 357 6.02 29.23 -37.50
C LEU A 357 4.77 29.25 -38.40
N GLU A 358 3.57 29.43 -37.85
CA GLU A 358 2.35 29.63 -38.66
C GLU A 358 2.46 30.82 -39.62
N LYS A 359 2.93 31.97 -39.12
CA LYS A 359 3.14 33.15 -39.98
C LYS A 359 4.20 32.90 -41.05
N VAL A 360 5.27 32.17 -40.72
CA VAL A 360 6.31 31.78 -41.70
C VAL A 360 5.70 30.97 -42.84
N PHE A 361 4.81 30.02 -42.52
CA PHE A 361 4.11 29.21 -43.53
C PHE A 361 3.10 30.05 -44.32
N GLU A 362 2.35 30.94 -43.68
CA GLU A 362 1.40 31.85 -44.35
C GLU A 362 2.07 32.81 -45.35
N TYR A 363 3.25 33.33 -44.98
CA TYR A 363 3.98 34.25 -45.85
C TYR A 363 4.71 33.55 -47.01
N GLY A 364 4.78 32.21 -47.01
CA GLY A 364 5.40 31.45 -48.10
C GLY A 364 6.88 31.79 -48.32
N ILE A 365 7.59 32.22 -47.28
CA ILE A 365 8.98 32.72 -47.40
C ILE A 365 10.02 31.60 -47.55
N GLU A 366 9.58 30.36 -47.72
CA GLU A 366 10.41 29.17 -47.90
C GLU A 366 11.26 29.21 -49.17
N GLU A 367 10.80 29.90 -50.21
CA GLU A 367 11.57 30.12 -51.44
C GLU A 367 12.88 30.89 -51.19
N PHE A 368 12.92 31.70 -50.13
CA PHE A 368 14.10 32.46 -49.75
C PHE A 368 15.02 31.73 -48.77
N ASN A 369 14.70 30.48 -48.38
CA ASN A 369 15.41 29.76 -47.33
C ASN A 369 16.93 29.67 -47.57
N ALA A 370 17.37 29.43 -48.81
CA ALA A 370 18.80 29.37 -49.15
C ALA A 370 19.54 30.70 -48.87
N ARG A 371 18.86 31.84 -48.99
CA ARG A 371 19.43 33.16 -48.65
C ARG A 371 19.46 33.37 -47.14
N PHE A 372 18.42 32.93 -46.43
CA PHE A 372 18.38 32.98 -44.97
C PHE A 372 19.43 32.07 -44.34
N GLU A 373 19.71 30.91 -44.93
CA GLU A 373 20.72 29.96 -44.45
C GLU A 373 22.11 30.60 -44.39
N THR A 374 22.47 31.41 -45.39
CA THR A 374 23.73 32.15 -45.40
C THR A 374 23.83 33.15 -44.23
N ILE A 375 22.72 33.81 -43.88
CA ILE A 375 22.66 34.73 -42.74
C ILE A 375 22.72 33.96 -41.42
N SER A 376 21.98 32.85 -41.34
CA SER A 376 21.94 32.00 -40.16
C SER A 376 23.30 31.35 -39.87
N ASP A 377 24.04 30.92 -40.89
CA ASP A 377 25.40 30.41 -40.75
C ASP A 377 26.38 31.46 -40.24
N ALA A 378 26.27 32.70 -40.74
CA ALA A 378 27.05 33.83 -40.24
C ALA A 378 26.71 34.11 -38.76
N ALA A 379 25.43 34.08 -38.42
CA ALA A 379 24.93 34.27 -37.06
C ALA A 379 25.43 33.17 -36.11
N THR A 380 25.44 31.90 -36.53
CA THR A 380 26.00 30.78 -35.75
C THR A 380 27.48 30.96 -35.48
N LYS A 381 28.26 31.33 -36.50
CA LYS A 381 29.70 31.60 -36.33
C LYS A 381 29.94 32.76 -35.37
N GLU A 382 29.15 33.81 -35.48
CA GLU A 382 29.26 34.98 -34.61
C GLU A 382 28.87 34.66 -33.16
N ASN A 383 27.78 33.92 -32.94
CA ASN A 383 27.37 33.48 -31.61
C ASN A 383 28.43 32.57 -30.96
N ASN A 384 29.06 31.68 -31.73
CA ASN A 384 30.16 30.86 -31.24
C ASN A 384 31.40 31.69 -30.85
N LEU A 385 31.74 32.71 -31.64
CA LEU A 385 32.80 33.66 -31.32
C LEU A 385 32.49 34.45 -30.05
N GLU A 386 31.25 34.93 -29.89
CA GLU A 386 30.80 35.66 -28.72
C GLU A 386 30.78 34.78 -27.46
N LYS A 387 30.32 33.53 -27.56
CA LYS A 387 30.42 32.55 -26.46
C LYS A 387 31.88 32.30 -26.07
N ALA A 388 32.77 32.14 -27.03
CA ALA A 388 34.20 31.96 -26.76
C ALA A 388 34.81 33.19 -26.07
N LEU A 389 34.49 34.39 -26.55
CA LEU A 389 34.95 35.65 -25.95
C LEU A 389 34.43 35.81 -24.51
N ASN A 390 33.13 35.57 -24.30
CA ASN A 390 32.52 35.63 -22.97
C ASN A 390 33.12 34.59 -22.01
N LYS A 391 33.44 33.39 -22.51
CA LYS A 391 34.16 32.38 -21.73
C LYS A 391 35.55 32.88 -21.33
N MET A 392 36.32 33.45 -22.25
CA MET A 392 37.63 34.02 -21.95
C MET A 392 37.54 35.13 -20.89
N VAL A 393 36.56 36.04 -21.02
CA VAL A 393 36.32 37.11 -20.04
C VAL A 393 36.02 36.53 -18.65
N LYS A 394 35.15 35.52 -18.57
CA LYS A 394 34.81 34.84 -17.30
C LYS A 394 35.99 34.07 -16.70
N GLU A 395 36.82 33.45 -17.53
CA GLU A 395 38.04 32.76 -17.08
C GLU A 395 39.08 33.74 -16.51
N TRP A 396 39.07 34.99 -16.96
CA TRP A 396 39.98 36.05 -16.50
C TRP A 396 39.46 36.77 -15.26
N GLU A 397 38.14 36.76 -15.01
CA GLU A 397 37.49 37.41 -13.86
C GLU A 397 38.07 37.01 -12.48
N PRO A 398 38.39 35.74 -12.18
CA PRO A 398 38.99 35.36 -10.89
C PRO A 398 40.52 35.54 -10.82
N MET A 399 41.19 35.92 -11.92
CA MET A 399 42.65 36.09 -11.92
C MET A 399 43.03 37.39 -11.20
N GLN A 400 43.52 37.27 -9.97
CA GLN A 400 44.11 38.39 -9.22
C GLN A 400 45.64 38.27 -9.22
N PHE A 401 46.33 39.41 -9.37
CA PHE A 401 47.78 39.43 -9.22
C PHE A 401 48.16 39.19 -7.76
N THR A 402 48.86 38.08 -7.48
CA THR A 402 49.57 37.89 -6.21
C THR A 402 50.78 38.82 -6.17
N VAL A 403 50.75 39.78 -5.25
CA VAL A 403 51.86 40.70 -4.94
C VAL A 403 52.78 40.09 -3.89
#